data_AF-E1YAW3-F1
#
_entry.id   AF-E1YAW3-F1
#
_cell.length_a   1.000
_cell.length_b   1.000
_cell.length_c   1.000
_cell.angle_alpha   90.00
_cell.angle_beta   90.00
_cell.angle_gamma   90.00
#
_symmetry.space_group_name_H-M   'P 1'
#
loop_
_entity.id
_entity.type
_entity.pdbx_description
1 polymer ?
#
loop_
_entity_poly.entity_id
_entity_poly.type
_entity_poly.pdbx_seq_one_letter_code
_entity_poly.pdbx_strand_id
1 'polypeptide(L)'
;MTSVLAHSRDTGNVGTTGFSIGLAIPLFNRNQGQIAIEKATRTQLFDEYSARLFEARSTIAAAIADIRSIKEQIGAAEKFIPVIRKLVDTYRIALLEGHADVITYYNSLNELFTKQMDLLTLKKDLCNRAIALEIASGQFIINVDTKGTPQ
;
A
#
# COMPACT_ATOMS: atom_id res chain seq x y z
N MET A 1 -38.00 -22.87 51.19
CA MET A 1 -39.31 -23.44 51.59
C MET A 1 -40.12 -22.32 52.21
N THR A 2 -41.06 -21.72 51.48
CA THR A 2 -42.03 -20.81 52.10
C THR A 2 -43.31 -20.78 51.28
N SER A 3 -44.42 -20.79 52.00
CA SER A 3 -45.73 -21.33 51.62
C SER A 3 -46.51 -20.51 50.60
N VAL A 4 -47.28 -21.19 49.75
CA VAL A 4 -48.40 -20.62 48.98
C VAL A 4 -49.66 -20.67 49.85
N LEU A 5 -50.33 -19.53 50.02
CA LEU A 5 -51.74 -19.49 50.45
C LEU A 5 -52.58 -19.11 49.23
N ALA A 6 -53.33 -20.08 48.70
CA ALA A 6 -54.40 -19.83 47.73
C ALA A 6 -55.74 -19.93 48.46
N HIS A 7 -56.43 -18.81 48.62
CA HIS A 7 -57.83 -18.79 49.05
C HIS A 7 -58.68 -18.65 47.78
N SER A 8 -59.37 -19.72 47.41
CA SER A 8 -60.36 -19.71 46.32
C SER A 8 -61.75 -19.62 46.94
N ARG A 9 -62.48 -18.56 46.62
CA ARG A 9 -63.90 -18.42 46.89
C ARG A 9 -64.59 -18.15 45.55
N ASP A 10 -65.30 -19.18 45.11
CA ASP A 10 -66.01 -19.29 43.85
C ASP A 10 -67.07 -18.20 43.71
N THR A 11 -66.98 -17.37 42.67
CA THR A 11 -68.11 -16.57 42.19
C THR A 11 -68.12 -16.53 40.67
N GLY A 12 -69.02 -17.32 40.09
CA GLY A 12 -69.74 -16.93 38.89
C GLY A 12 -69.07 -17.28 37.56
N ASN A 13 -69.80 -18.07 36.79
CA ASN A 13 -69.63 -18.30 35.35
C ASN A 13 -69.44 -16.98 34.57
N VAL A 14 -68.18 -16.63 34.27
CA VAL A 14 -67.81 -15.59 33.29
C VAL A 14 -66.71 -16.13 32.39
N GLY A 15 -67.08 -16.54 31.18
CA GLY A 15 -66.13 -16.78 30.11
C GLY A 15 -65.57 -15.45 29.60
N THR A 16 -64.38 -15.07 30.07
CA THR A 16 -63.60 -13.99 29.45
C THR A 16 -62.41 -14.61 28.74
N THR A 17 -62.51 -14.72 27.41
CA THR A 17 -61.35 -14.92 26.54
C THR A 17 -60.54 -13.63 26.52
N GLY A 18 -59.57 -13.52 27.43
CA GLY A 18 -58.63 -12.40 27.47
C GLY A 18 -57.30 -12.79 26.83
N PHE A 19 -56.89 -12.08 25.77
CA PHE A 19 -55.53 -12.17 25.24
C PHE A 19 -54.60 -11.36 26.16
N SER A 20 -53.69 -12.02 26.89
CA SER A 20 -52.71 -11.35 27.74
C SER A 20 -51.37 -11.27 27.01
N ILE A 21 -50.86 -10.06 26.78
CA ILE A 21 -49.51 -9.82 26.26
C ILE A 21 -48.63 -9.44 27.45
N GLY A 22 -47.83 -10.38 27.94
CA GLY A 22 -46.83 -10.12 28.97
C GLY A 22 -45.58 -9.49 28.35
N LEU A 23 -45.30 -8.22 28.65
CA LEU A 23 -44.03 -7.56 28.33
C LEU A 23 -43.11 -7.63 29.55
N ALA A 24 -42.15 -8.56 29.52
CA ALA A 24 -41.11 -8.63 30.54
C ALA A 24 -40.04 -7.56 30.27
N ILE A 25 -40.13 -6.43 30.95
CA ILE A 25 -39.10 -5.38 30.92
C ILE A 25 -38.13 -5.64 32.09
N PRO A 26 -36.87 -6.07 31.84
CA PRO A 26 -35.91 -6.30 32.91
C PRO A 26 -35.46 -4.96 33.51
N LEU A 27 -35.97 -4.62 34.69
CA LEU A 27 -35.70 -3.34 35.37
C LEU A 27 -34.26 -3.22 35.92
N PHE A 28 -33.55 -4.33 36.14
CA PHE A 28 -32.24 -4.35 36.82
C PHE A 28 -31.07 -4.93 36.01
N ASN A 29 -31.32 -5.47 34.81
CA ASN A 29 -30.27 -5.98 33.93
C ASN A 29 -30.39 -5.32 32.56
N ARG A 30 -29.96 -4.06 32.44
CA ARG A 30 -30.00 -3.27 31.20
C ARG A 30 -28.96 -3.73 30.16
N ASN A 31 -28.61 -5.02 30.18
CA ASN A 31 -27.61 -5.65 29.32
C ASN A 31 -26.26 -4.90 29.27
N GLN A 32 -25.89 -4.22 30.37
CA GLN A 32 -24.79 -3.25 30.40
C GLN A 32 -23.42 -3.89 30.12
N GLY A 33 -23.23 -5.15 30.51
CA GLY A 33 -22.02 -5.91 30.20
C GLY A 33 -21.86 -6.19 28.71
N GLN A 34 -22.92 -6.64 28.03
CA GLN A 34 -22.90 -6.85 26.58
C GLN A 34 -22.69 -5.52 25.83
N ILE A 35 -23.36 -4.45 26.26
CA ILE A 35 -23.16 -3.11 25.69
C ILE A 35 -21.72 -2.62 25.92
N ALA A 36 -21.13 -2.89 27.08
CA ALA A 36 -19.73 -2.54 27.35
C ALA A 36 -18.77 -3.32 26.44
N ILE A 37 -19.01 -4.62 26.22
CA ILE A 37 -18.25 -5.45 25.28
C ILE A 37 -18.39 -4.91 23.85
N GLU A 38 -19.61 -4.68 23.36
CA GLU A 38 -19.85 -4.14 22.02
C GLU A 38 -19.18 -2.77 21.80
N LYS A 39 -19.19 -1.90 22.82
CA LYS A 39 -18.46 -0.63 22.79
C LYS A 39 -16.95 -0.82 22.71
N ALA A 40 -16.40 -1.75 23.50
CA ALA A 40 -14.98 -2.09 23.45
C ALA A 40 -14.61 -2.67 22.08
N THR A 41 -15.40 -3.58 21.52
CA THR A 41 -15.21 -4.13 20.17
C THR A 41 -15.28 -3.04 19.10
N ARG A 42 -16.24 -2.11 19.18
CA ARG A 42 -16.31 -0.97 18.25
C ARG A 42 -15.06 -0.10 18.32
N THR A 43 -14.58 0.16 19.53
CA THR A 43 -13.35 0.96 19.75
C THR A 43 -12.14 0.23 19.15
N GLN A 44 -12.00 -1.07 19.42
CA GLN A 44 -10.94 -1.89 18.85
C GLN A 44 -10.96 -1.88 17.30
N LEU A 45 -12.13 -2.04 16.68
CA LEU A 45 -12.25 -2.00 15.21
C LEU A 45 -11.89 -0.61 14.64
N PHE A 46 -12.23 0.46 15.35
CA PHE A 46 -11.88 1.82 14.95
C PHE A 46 -10.37 2.07 15.04
N ASP A 47 -9.73 1.60 16.12
CA ASP A 47 -8.29 1.71 16.31
C ASP A 47 -7.53 0.90 15.25
N GLU A 48 -7.98 -0.33 14.96
CA GLU A 48 -7.42 -1.17 13.91
C GLU A 48 -7.57 -0.52 12.52
N TYR A 49 -8.74 0.04 12.21
CA TYR A 49 -8.94 0.78 10.97
C TYR A 49 -7.99 1.98 10.86
N SER A 50 -7.87 2.76 11.93
CA SER A 50 -7.02 3.96 11.98
C SER A 50 -5.54 3.59 11.80
N ALA A 51 -5.10 2.50 12.42
CA ALA A 51 -3.75 1.96 12.26
C ALA A 51 -3.47 1.54 10.80
N ARG A 52 -4.37 0.77 10.19
CA ARG A 52 -4.24 0.36 8.77
C ARG A 52 -4.23 1.56 7.82
N LEU A 53 -5.02 2.60 8.09
CA LEU A 53 -5.01 3.82 7.29
C LEU A 53 -3.68 4.58 7.39
N PHE A 54 -3.12 4.68 8.60
CA PHE A 54 -1.81 5.30 8.80
C PHE A 54 -0.70 4.52 8.10
N GLU A 55 -0.70 3.20 8.24
CA GLU A 55 0.25 2.30 7.58
C GLU A 55 0.20 2.41 6.05
N ALA A 56 -1.01 2.41 5.47
CA ALA A 56 -1.19 2.57 4.03
C ALA A 56 -0.64 3.92 3.53
N ARG A 57 -0.91 5.01 4.25
CA ARG A 57 -0.40 6.34 3.91
C ARG A 57 1.12 6.41 4.01
N SER A 58 1.71 5.81 5.05
CA SER A 58 3.16 5.73 5.23
C SER A 58 3.82 4.96 4.08
N THR A 59 3.24 3.82 3.70
CA THR A 59 3.71 3.00 2.58
C THR A 59 3.69 3.78 1.25
N ILE A 60 2.60 4.50 0.97
CA ILE A 60 2.49 5.35 -0.22
C ILE A 60 3.54 6.47 -0.21
N ALA A 61 3.71 7.15 0.93
CA ALA A 61 4.69 8.22 1.07
C ALA A 61 6.13 7.72 0.81
N ALA A 62 6.48 6.55 1.36
CA ALA A 62 7.76 5.89 1.12
C ALA A 62 7.95 5.54 -0.36
N ALA A 63 6.95 4.95 -1.00
CA ALA A 63 6.99 4.61 -2.43
C ALA A 63 7.20 5.85 -3.32
N ILE A 64 6.55 6.97 -3.01
CA ILE A 64 6.73 8.24 -3.74
C ILE A 64 8.16 8.79 -3.54
N ALA A 65 8.70 8.72 -2.32
CA ALA A 65 10.06 9.15 -2.03
C ALA A 65 11.09 8.30 -2.79
N ASP A 66 10.90 6.99 -2.82
CA ASP A 66 11.74 6.05 -3.58
C ASP A 66 11.71 6.34 -5.08
N ILE A 67 10.51 6.58 -5.65
CA ILE A 67 10.35 6.97 -7.07
C ILE A 67 11.07 8.29 -7.38
N ARG A 68 11.06 9.26 -6.46
CA ARG A 68 11.80 10.50 -6.64
C ARG A 68 13.31 10.24 -6.65
N SER A 69 13.81 9.49 -5.66
CA SER A 69 15.23 9.13 -5.56
C SER A 69 15.73 8.42 -6.82
N ILE A 70 14.99 7.44 -7.35
CA ILE A 70 15.44 6.72 -8.55
C ILE A 70 15.42 7.60 -9.80
N LYS A 71 14.47 8.54 -9.91
CA LYS A 71 14.47 9.54 -11.00
C LYS A 71 15.70 10.46 -10.95
N GLU A 72 16.11 10.87 -9.76
CA GLU A 72 17.33 11.67 -9.56
C GLU A 72 18.57 10.87 -9.97
N GLN A 73 18.65 9.59 -9.60
CA GLN A 73 19.75 8.69 -10.01
C GLN A 73 19.80 8.49 -11.53
N ILE A 74 18.64 8.30 -12.19
CA ILE A 74 18.53 8.24 -13.65
C ILE A 74 19.06 9.54 -14.27
N GLY A 75 18.61 10.69 -13.78
CA GLY A 75 19.05 11.99 -14.29
C GLY A 75 20.56 12.24 -14.10
N ALA A 76 21.15 11.75 -13.01
CA ALA A 76 22.59 11.80 -12.79
C ALA A 76 23.35 10.89 -13.77
N ALA A 77 22.88 9.65 -13.95
CA ALA A 77 23.48 8.70 -14.89
C ALA A 77 23.40 9.18 -16.35
N GLU A 78 22.27 9.74 -16.77
CA GLU A 78 22.09 10.30 -18.11
C GLU A 78 23.02 11.49 -18.40
N LYS A 79 23.37 12.28 -17.37
CA LYS A 79 24.36 13.35 -17.49
C LYS A 79 25.81 12.84 -17.50
N PHE A 80 26.08 11.74 -16.81
CA PHE A 80 27.43 11.20 -16.65
C PHE A 80 27.88 10.31 -17.83
N ILE A 81 26.98 9.53 -18.41
CA ILE A 81 27.30 8.63 -19.54
C ILE A 81 27.97 9.36 -20.73
N PRO A 82 27.54 10.57 -21.15
CA PRO A 82 28.22 11.33 -22.18
C PRO A 82 29.68 11.69 -21.83
N VAL A 83 30.01 11.86 -20.55
CA VAL A 83 31.37 12.14 -20.09
C VAL A 83 32.26 10.93 -20.30
N ILE A 84 31.80 9.73 -19.89
CA ILE A 84 32.54 8.49 -20.12
C ILE A 84 32.66 8.20 -21.63
N ARG A 85 31.61 8.47 -22.41
CA ARG A 85 31.68 8.31 -23.87
C ARG A 85 32.82 9.13 -24.49
N LYS A 86 32.96 10.40 -24.11
CA LYS A 86 34.06 11.26 -24.56
C LYS A 86 35.43 10.72 -24.13
N LEU A 87 35.53 10.13 -22.93
CA LEU A 87 36.76 9.50 -22.47
C LEU A 87 37.14 8.29 -23.33
N VAL A 88 36.16 7.42 -23.65
CA VAL A 88 36.35 6.27 -24.55
C VAL A 88 36.79 6.75 -25.95
N ASP A 89 36.16 7.79 -26.47
CA ASP A 89 36.52 8.36 -27.79
C ASP A 89 37.96 8.91 -27.77
N THR A 90 38.38 9.55 -26.68
CA THR A 90 39.75 10.06 -26.51
C THR A 90 40.76 8.92 -26.47
N TYR A 91 40.50 7.86 -25.70
CA TYR A 91 41.38 6.70 -25.65
C TYR A 91 41.43 5.94 -26.97
N ARG A 92 40.34 5.92 -27.73
CA ARG A 92 40.32 5.36 -29.08
C ARG A 92 41.30 6.10 -30.00
N ILE A 93 41.29 7.44 -29.98
CA ILE A 93 42.20 8.27 -30.78
C ILE A 93 43.65 7.99 -30.37
N ALA A 94 43.95 8.07 -29.07
CA ALA A 94 45.31 7.83 -28.57
C ALA A 94 45.82 6.41 -28.89
N LEU A 95 44.93 5.40 -28.89
CA LEU A 95 45.28 4.05 -29.31
C LEU A 95 45.64 3.99 -30.80
N LEU A 96 44.87 4.65 -31.67
CA LEU A 96 45.12 4.71 -33.11
C LEU A 96 46.42 5.46 -33.45
N GLU A 97 46.80 6.43 -32.63
CA GLU A 97 48.07 7.17 -32.74
C GLU A 97 49.26 6.43 -32.11
N GLY A 98 49.04 5.27 -31.50
CA GLY A 98 50.08 4.47 -30.82
C GLY A 98 50.53 5.03 -29.47
N HIS A 99 49.77 5.97 -28.91
CA HIS A 99 50.06 6.66 -27.64
C HIS A 99 49.37 6.02 -26.42
N ALA A 100 48.42 5.11 -26.62
CA ALA A 100 47.70 4.42 -25.53
C ALA A 100 47.72 2.90 -25.66
N ASP A 101 47.65 2.23 -24.50
CA ASP A 101 47.53 0.78 -24.41
C ASP A 101 46.11 0.30 -24.75
N VAL A 102 46.02 -0.80 -25.52
CA VAL A 102 44.79 -1.47 -25.94
C VAL A 102 43.92 -1.84 -24.72
N ILE A 103 44.55 -2.25 -23.61
CA ILE A 103 43.83 -2.62 -22.38
C ILE A 103 43.09 -1.41 -21.81
N THR A 104 43.71 -0.22 -21.82
CA THR A 104 43.09 1.01 -21.30
C THR A 104 41.83 1.39 -22.10
N TYR A 105 41.89 1.26 -23.43
CA TYR A 105 40.74 1.48 -24.29
C TYR A 105 39.59 0.51 -23.96
N TYR A 106 39.84 -0.80 -23.93
CA TYR A 106 38.80 -1.78 -23.63
C TYR A 106 38.22 -1.66 -22.21
N ASN A 107 39.04 -1.29 -21.22
CA ASN A 107 38.56 -1.02 -19.87
C ASN A 107 37.57 0.15 -19.86
N SER A 108 37.89 1.24 -20.54
CA SER A 108 36.99 2.40 -20.63
C SER A 108 35.69 2.06 -21.40
N LEU A 109 35.79 1.23 -22.45
CA LEU A 109 34.65 0.78 -23.22
C LEU A 109 33.72 -0.11 -22.39
N ASN A 110 34.28 -1.04 -21.62
CA ASN A 110 33.53 -1.87 -20.68
C ASN A 110 32.85 -1.01 -19.61
N GLU A 111 33.54 -0.02 -19.05
CA GLU A 111 32.95 0.91 -18.09
C GLU A 111 31.76 1.67 -18.68
N LEU A 112 31.86 2.14 -19.93
CA LEU A 112 30.74 2.77 -20.64
C LEU A 112 29.54 1.83 -20.73
N PHE A 113 29.75 0.58 -21.16
CA PHE A 113 28.68 -0.40 -21.27
C PHE A 113 28.05 -0.75 -19.92
N THR A 114 28.87 -0.91 -18.87
CA THR A 114 28.38 -1.11 -17.50
C THR A 114 27.47 0.05 -17.09
N LYS A 115 27.88 1.31 -17.30
CA LYS A 115 27.04 2.47 -16.94
C LYS A 115 25.76 2.57 -17.75
N GLN A 116 25.78 2.15 -19.02
CA GLN A 116 24.56 2.07 -19.82
C GLN A 116 23.62 0.98 -19.30
N MET A 117 24.15 -0.17 -18.88
CA MET A 117 23.35 -1.24 -18.27
C MET A 117 22.78 -0.84 -16.91
N ASP A 118 23.56 -0.14 -16.08
CA ASP A 118 23.12 0.43 -14.81
C ASP A 118 21.94 1.39 -15.04
N LEU A 119 22.02 2.28 -16.04
CA LEU A 119 20.93 3.19 -16.40
C LEU A 119 19.66 2.43 -16.83
N LEU A 120 19.78 1.39 -17.64
CA LEU A 120 18.65 0.56 -18.05
C LEU A 120 18.02 -0.14 -16.85
N THR A 121 18.83 -0.62 -15.91
CA THR A 121 18.38 -1.23 -14.65
C THR A 121 17.61 -0.23 -13.81
N LEU A 122 18.12 1.00 -13.63
CA LEU A 122 17.41 2.06 -12.92
C LEU A 122 16.06 2.40 -13.58
N LYS A 123 16.00 2.45 -14.91
CA LYS A 123 14.75 2.69 -15.66
C LYS A 123 13.75 1.55 -15.47
N LYS A 124 14.21 0.30 -15.49
CA LYS A 124 13.37 -0.88 -15.21
C LYS A 124 12.81 -0.81 -13.79
N ASP A 125 13.65 -0.49 -12.82
CA ASP A 125 13.26 -0.42 -11.41
C ASP A 125 12.27 0.73 -11.14
N LEU A 126 12.41 1.86 -11.83
CA LEU A 126 11.41 2.94 -11.79
C LEU A 126 10.05 2.45 -12.28
N CYS A 127 10.01 1.71 -13.39
CA CYS A 127 8.77 1.13 -13.92
C CYS A 127 8.13 0.15 -12.92
N ASN A 128 8.92 -0.78 -12.38
CA ASN A 128 8.44 -1.74 -11.39
C ASN A 128 7.86 -1.07 -10.13
N ARG A 129 8.53 -0.01 -9.64
CA ARG A 129 8.07 0.76 -8.47
C ARG A 129 6.79 1.54 -8.78
N ALA A 130 6.67 2.09 -9.98
CA ALA A 130 5.45 2.75 -10.41
C ALA A 130 4.27 1.77 -10.44
N ILE A 131 4.44 0.58 -11.04
CA ILE A 131 3.42 -0.49 -11.06
C ILE A 131 3.06 -0.92 -9.63
N ALA A 132 4.05 -1.11 -8.75
CA ALA A 132 3.79 -1.48 -7.36
C ALA A 132 2.96 -0.41 -6.62
N LEU A 133 3.21 0.87 -6.89
CA LEU A 133 2.42 1.98 -6.35
C LEU A 133 0.98 1.97 -6.88
N GLU A 134 0.75 1.64 -8.14
CA GLU A 134 -0.60 1.50 -8.69
C GLU A 134 -1.37 0.38 -8.01
N ILE A 135 -0.74 -0.79 -7.84
CA ILE A 135 -1.33 -1.93 -7.16
C ILE A 135 -1.65 -1.57 -5.70
N ALA A 136 -0.73 -0.90 -5.00
CA ALA A 136 -0.90 -0.53 -3.59
C ALA A 136 -1.95 0.58 -3.37
N SER A 137 -2.06 1.53 -4.31
CA SER A 137 -3.03 2.63 -4.22
C SER A 137 -4.42 2.25 -4.76
N GLY A 138 -4.52 1.15 -5.51
CA GLY A 138 -5.74 0.77 -6.23
C GLY A 138 -6.12 1.75 -7.34
N GLN A 139 -5.21 2.66 -7.70
CA GLN A 139 -5.41 3.67 -8.73
C GLN A 139 -4.46 3.39 -9.89
N PHE A 140 -4.99 3.41 -11.11
CA PHE A 140 -4.19 3.33 -12.33
C PHE A 140 -3.65 4.73 -12.65
N ILE A 141 -2.32 4.90 -12.63
CA ILE A 141 -1.64 6.22 -12.70
C ILE A 141 -0.78 6.33 -13.97
N ILE A 142 -0.30 5.20 -14.50
CA ILE A 142 0.49 5.09 -15.71
C ILE A 142 -0.47 5.06 -16.91
N ASN A 143 -0.73 6.23 -17.49
CA ASN A 143 -1.17 6.29 -18.87
C ASN A 143 0.04 5.99 -19.75
N VAL A 144 0.25 4.71 -20.08
CA VAL A 144 1.17 4.35 -21.17
C VAL A 144 0.48 4.88 -22.43
N ASP A 145 0.89 6.06 -22.90
CA ASP A 145 0.42 6.59 -24.18
C ASP A 145 0.97 5.67 -25.28
N THR A 146 0.26 4.56 -25.51
CA THR A 146 0.48 3.60 -26.59
C THR A 146 -0.08 4.15 -27.89
N LYS A 147 0.12 5.44 -28.15
CA LYS A 147 0.10 5.93 -29.52
C LYS A 147 1.38 5.48 -30.21
N GLY A 148 1.38 4.20 -30.60
CA GLY A 148 1.96 3.83 -31.87
C GLY A 148 1.26 4.67 -32.93
N THR A 149 1.88 5.78 -33.31
CA THR A 149 1.58 6.43 -34.59
C THR A 149 2.18 5.56 -35.68
N PRO A 150 1.39 4.94 -36.56
CA PRO A 150 1.91 4.52 -37.84
C PRO A 150 2.15 5.77 -38.69
N GLN A 151 3.42 6.08 -38.94
CA GLN A 151 3.89 6.64 -40.21
C GLN A 151 5.25 6.00 -40.52
#